data_AF-A0A6B3P0J1-F1
#
_entry.id   AF-A0A6B3P0J1-F1
#
_cell.length_a   1.000
_cell.length_b   1.000
_cell.length_c   1.000
_cell.angle_alpha   90.00
_cell.angle_beta   90.00
_cell.angle_gamma   90.00
#
_symmetry.space_group_name_H-M   'P 1'
#
loop_
_entity.id
_entity.type
_entity.pdbx_description
1 polymer ?
#
loop_
_entity_poly.entity_id
_entity_poly.type
_entity_poly.pdbx_seq_one_letter_code
_entity_poly.pdbx_strand_id
1 'polypeptide(L)'
;MKWPWYKFPTPIALLKLLGFRNKLREDNLHNTAQLPTQDDTELPLPLPGDRHLVVRTADGSFNDLEDPKMGMAGTRFGRNFPLKNVYPNEENLPKSDVEGPRVLTGG
;
A
#
# COMPACT_ATOMS: atom_id res chain seq x y z
N MET A 1 7.77 -12.11 -21.13
CA MET A 1 6.76 -13.03 -21.72
C MET A 1 6.20 -12.37 -22.98
N LYS A 2 6.40 -12.93 -24.18
CA LYS A 2 6.17 -12.23 -25.46
C LYS A 2 4.69 -12.04 -25.86
N TRP A 3 3.76 -12.74 -25.20
CA TRP A 3 2.33 -12.74 -25.56
C TRP A 3 1.48 -12.18 -24.41
N PRO A 4 0.70 -11.10 -24.63
CA PRO A 4 -0.16 -10.53 -23.60
C PRO A 4 -1.25 -11.49 -23.17
N TRP A 5 -1.59 -11.48 -21.87
CA TRP A 5 -2.55 -12.42 -21.27
C TRP A 5 -3.97 -12.27 -21.82
N TYR A 6 -4.37 -11.06 -22.20
CA TYR A 6 -5.72 -10.75 -22.69
C TYR A 6 -5.99 -11.24 -24.12
N LYS A 7 -4.99 -11.82 -24.80
CA LYS A 7 -5.16 -12.46 -26.12
C LYS A 7 -5.56 -13.94 -26.05
N PHE A 8 -5.65 -14.51 -24.85
CA PHE A 8 -6.03 -15.91 -24.65
C PHE A 8 -7.52 -16.03 -24.31
N PRO A 9 -8.16 -17.19 -24.58
CA PRO A 9 -9.47 -17.51 -24.01
C PRO A 9 -9.48 -17.36 -22.49
N THR A 10 -10.63 -16.97 -21.94
CA THR A 10 -10.81 -16.59 -20.53
C THR A 10 -10.19 -17.57 -19.52
N PRO A 11 -10.32 -18.90 -19.65
CA PRO A 11 -9.72 -19.83 -18.68
C PRO A 11 -8.19 -19.74 -18.63
N ILE A 12 -7.54 -19.62 -19.80
CA ILE A 12 -6.08 -19.52 -19.90
C ILE A 12 -5.61 -18.14 -19.41
N ALA A 13 -6.35 -17.08 -19.75
CA ALA A 13 -6.09 -15.73 -19.25
C ALA A 13 -6.13 -15.68 -17.71
N LEU A 14 -7.12 -16.33 -17.10
CA LEU A 14 -7.25 -16.41 -15.64
C LEU A 14 -6.05 -17.13 -14.99
N LEU A 15 -5.63 -18.28 -15.54
CA LEU A 15 -4.44 -18.99 -15.05
C LEU A 15 -3.19 -18.11 -15.10
N LYS A 16 -3.04 -17.30 -16.17
CA LYS A 16 -1.92 -16.33 -16.26
C LYS A 16 -2.02 -15.24 -15.20
N LEU A 17 -3.21 -14.67 -14.98
CA LEU A 17 -3.42 -13.64 -13.95
C LEU A 17 -3.14 -14.17 -12.54
N LEU A 18 -3.50 -15.43 -12.25
CA LEU A 18 -3.15 -16.08 -10.98
C LEU A 18 -1.63 -16.18 -10.81
N GLY A 19 -0.91 -16.58 -11.86
CA GLY A 19 0.55 -16.60 -11.85
C GLY A 19 1.16 -15.21 -11.60
N PHE A 20 0.66 -14.18 -12.28
CA PHE A 20 1.11 -12.80 -12.06
C PHE A 20 0.80 -12.31 -10.64
N ARG A 21 -0.40 -12.59 -10.12
CA ARG A 21 -0.80 -12.22 -8.76
C ARG A 21 0.14 -12.82 -7.72
N ASN A 22 0.48 -14.10 -7.84
CA ASN A 22 1.36 -14.77 -6.89
C ASN A 22 2.78 -14.18 -6.95
N LYS A 23 3.31 -13.99 -8.15
CA LYS A 23 4.65 -13.40 -8.31
C LYS A 23 4.73 -11.97 -7.79
N LEU A 24 3.72 -11.15 -8.08
CA LEU A 24 3.64 -9.78 -7.54
C LEU A 24 3.48 -9.79 -6.01
N ARG A 25 2.73 -10.74 -5.43
CA ARG A 25 2.60 -10.83 -3.97
C ARG A 25 3.94 -11.17 -3.31
N GLU A 26 4.72 -12.05 -3.91
CA GLU A 26 6.06 -12.45 -3.44
C GLU A 26 7.07 -11.31 -3.58
N ASP A 27 7.12 -10.68 -4.76
CA ASP A 27 8.19 -9.74 -5.11
C ASP A 27 7.89 -8.27 -4.77
N ASN A 28 6.63 -7.91 -4.53
CA ASN A 28 6.23 -6.49 -4.39
C ASN A 28 5.70 -6.13 -2.99
N LEU A 29 5.52 -7.05 -2.05
CA LEU A 29 5.05 -6.67 -0.70
C LEU A 29 6.23 -6.32 0.22
N HIS A 30 6.61 -5.04 0.26
CA HIS A 30 7.66 -4.56 1.17
C HIS A 30 7.07 -3.82 2.37
N ASN A 31 7.25 -4.43 3.56
CA ASN A 31 6.84 -3.83 4.83
C ASN A 31 7.78 -2.66 5.19
N THR A 32 7.20 -1.49 5.44
CA THR A 32 7.91 -0.29 5.89
C THR A 32 7.59 0.09 7.33
N ALA A 33 6.65 -0.61 7.99
CA ALA A 33 6.21 -0.30 9.35
C ALA A 33 7.32 -0.49 10.40
N GLN A 34 8.33 -1.30 10.10
CA GLN A 34 9.49 -1.53 10.97
C GLN A 34 10.53 -0.39 10.92
N LEU A 35 10.36 0.57 10.01
CA LEU A 35 11.30 1.69 9.88
C LEU A 35 10.97 2.77 10.93
N PRO A 36 12.00 3.40 11.55
CA PRO A 36 11.79 4.49 12.49
C PRO A 36 10.91 5.60 11.91
N THR A 37 9.96 6.08 12.70
CA THR A 37 9.05 7.18 12.36
C THR A 37 9.08 8.19 13.50
N GLN A 38 9.02 9.50 13.18
CA GLN A 38 9.02 10.57 14.20
C GLN A 38 7.80 10.47 15.13
N ASP A 39 6.64 10.12 14.56
CA ASP A 39 5.37 9.96 15.28
C ASP A 39 4.97 8.47 15.31
N ASP A 40 5.80 7.61 15.91
CA ASP A 40 5.39 6.21 16.07
C ASP A 40 4.20 6.14 17.01
N THR A 41 3.01 5.87 16.44
CA THR A 41 1.76 5.83 17.20
C THR A 41 1.86 4.78 18.30
N GLU A 42 1.41 5.13 19.51
CA GLU A 42 1.25 4.15 20.58
C GLU A 42 0.37 2.98 20.12
N LEU A 43 0.52 1.82 20.75
CA LEU A 43 -0.35 0.68 20.48
C LEU A 43 -1.80 1.06 20.79
N PRO A 44 -2.75 0.81 19.88
CA PRO A 44 -4.15 1.13 20.12
C PRO A 44 -4.68 0.31 21.30
N LEU A 45 -5.56 0.90 22.10
CA LEU A 45 -6.20 0.22 23.22
C LEU A 45 -7.42 -0.58 22.72
N PRO A 46 -7.64 -1.81 23.21
CA PRO A 46 -8.81 -2.59 22.83
C PRO A 46 -10.09 -1.90 23.26
N LEU A 47 -11.13 -1.99 22.43
CA LEU A 47 -12.45 -1.47 22.79
C LEU A 47 -13.02 -2.21 24.02
N PRO A 48 -13.76 -1.51 24.91
CA PRO A 48 -14.39 -2.13 26.07
C PRO A 48 -15.27 -3.33 25.71
N GLY A 49 -15.18 -4.40 26.50
CA GLY A 49 -15.93 -5.63 26.29
C GLY A 49 -15.56 -6.35 24.99
N ASP A 50 -14.30 -6.23 24.56
CA ASP A 50 -13.72 -6.86 23.37
C ASP A 50 -14.49 -6.62 22.07
N ARG A 51 -15.19 -5.48 22.00
CA ARG A 51 -16.02 -5.14 20.84
C ARG A 51 -15.22 -5.06 19.54
N HIS A 52 -13.93 -4.77 19.62
CA HIS A 52 -13.02 -4.73 18.47
C HIS A 52 -12.94 -6.08 17.72
N LEU A 53 -13.35 -7.20 18.32
CA LEU A 53 -13.43 -8.51 17.67
C LEU A 53 -14.63 -8.65 16.71
N VAL A 54 -15.66 -7.80 16.85
CA VAL A 54 -16.94 -7.93 16.14
C VAL A 54 -17.37 -6.63 15.44
N VAL A 55 -16.70 -5.52 15.68
CA VAL A 55 -16.95 -4.24 15.00
C VAL A 55 -15.67 -3.64 14.45
N ARG A 56 -15.81 -2.81 13.41
CA ARG A 56 -14.73 -1.95 12.93
C ARG A 56 -14.54 -0.78 13.89
N THR A 57 -13.30 -0.55 14.29
CA THR A 57 -12.89 0.64 15.03
C THR A 57 -12.89 1.87 14.11
N ALA A 58 -13.03 3.07 14.69
CA ALA A 58 -13.11 4.31 13.92
C ALA A 58 -11.78 4.68 13.24
N ASP A 59 -10.66 4.30 13.86
CA ASP A 59 -9.30 4.51 13.35
C ASP A 59 -8.80 3.33 12.51
N GLY A 60 -9.53 2.19 12.47
CA GLY A 60 -9.14 1.00 11.73
C GLY A 60 -8.18 0.05 12.48
N SER A 61 -7.88 0.31 13.75
CA SER A 61 -7.14 -0.60 14.63
C SER A 61 -7.83 -1.96 14.82
N PHE A 62 -7.06 -2.99 15.17
CA PHE A 62 -7.54 -4.36 15.43
C PHE A 62 -8.24 -5.07 14.24
N ASN A 63 -8.03 -4.61 13.01
CA ASN A 63 -8.50 -5.36 11.84
C ASN A 63 -7.68 -6.63 11.58
N ASP A 64 -6.39 -6.59 11.91
CA ASP A 64 -5.56 -7.78 12.14
C ASP A 64 -5.37 -7.93 13.65
N LEU A 65 -5.68 -9.10 14.20
CA LEU A 65 -5.59 -9.36 15.64
C LEU A 65 -4.16 -9.64 16.09
N GLU A 66 -3.30 -10.09 15.16
CA GLU A 66 -1.88 -10.33 15.44
C GLU A 66 -1.07 -9.04 15.34
N ASP A 67 -1.52 -8.08 14.52
CA ASP A 67 -0.93 -6.75 14.41
C ASP A 67 -2.02 -5.65 14.49
N PRO A 68 -2.38 -5.19 15.70
CA PRO A 68 -3.46 -4.22 15.90
C PRO A 68 -3.29 -2.89 15.16
N LYS A 69 -2.08 -2.53 14.74
CA LYS A 69 -1.80 -1.29 14.00
C LYS A 69 -2.02 -1.47 12.48
N MET A 70 -2.11 -2.69 11.96
CA MET A 70 -2.21 -2.91 10.51
C MET A 70 -3.50 -2.34 9.93
N GLY A 71 -3.32 -1.34 9.06
CA GLY A 71 -4.41 -0.63 8.40
C GLY A 71 -5.03 0.51 9.24
N MET A 72 -4.50 0.79 10.43
CA MET A 72 -4.94 1.89 11.28
C MET A 72 -4.51 3.24 10.70
N ALA A 73 -5.31 4.28 10.92
CA ALA A 73 -4.96 5.66 10.61
C ALA A 73 -3.68 6.10 11.33
N GLY A 74 -2.91 7.00 10.70
CA GLY A 74 -1.63 7.48 11.25
C GLY A 74 -0.47 6.48 11.10
N THR A 75 -0.69 5.32 10.49
CA THR A 75 0.39 4.35 10.20
C THR A 75 1.03 4.56 8.84
N ARG A 76 2.24 4.04 8.68
CA ARG A 76 3.06 4.24 7.48
C ARG A 76 2.52 3.45 6.28
N PHE A 77 2.55 4.07 5.10
CA PHE A 77 2.28 3.36 3.84
C PHE A 77 3.38 2.35 3.51
N GLY A 78 2.98 1.12 3.15
CA GLY A 78 3.83 0.12 2.51
C GLY A 78 4.36 0.56 1.14
N ARG A 79 5.18 -0.29 0.51
CA ARG A 79 5.72 -0.06 -0.84
C ARG A 79 5.62 -1.30 -1.72
N ASN A 80 5.30 -1.08 -3.00
CA ASN A 80 5.27 -2.10 -4.04
C ASN A 80 6.64 -2.39 -4.67
N PHE A 81 7.67 -1.62 -4.30
CA PHE A 81 9.04 -1.75 -4.79
C PHE A 81 10.01 -1.57 -3.62
N PRO A 82 11.20 -2.20 -3.65
CA PRO A 82 12.21 -1.98 -2.62
C PRO A 82 12.65 -0.52 -2.57
N LEU A 83 12.71 0.09 -1.39
CA LEU A 83 13.10 1.51 -1.24
C LEU A 83 14.47 1.83 -1.87
N LYS A 84 15.42 0.89 -1.79
CA LYS A 84 16.75 1.00 -2.41
C LYS A 84 16.75 1.02 -3.95
N ASN A 85 15.61 0.82 -4.59
CA ASN A 85 15.48 0.81 -6.05
C ASN A 85 14.59 1.95 -6.57
N VAL A 86 14.14 2.86 -5.70
CA VAL A 86 13.22 3.94 -6.04
C VAL A 86 13.92 5.27 -5.78
N TYR A 87 14.03 6.09 -6.82
CA TYR A 87 14.70 7.38 -6.78
C TYR A 87 13.83 8.42 -7.48
N PRO A 88 13.75 9.65 -6.96
CA PRO A 88 13.07 10.74 -7.67
C PRO A 88 13.77 11.01 -9.00
N ASN A 89 12.99 11.43 -10.00
CA ASN A 89 13.56 12.02 -11.19
C ASN A 89 13.86 13.50 -10.90
N GLU A 90 15.12 13.78 -10.57
CA GLU A 90 15.59 15.12 -10.17
C GLU A 90 15.25 16.22 -11.18
N GLU A 91 15.26 15.92 -12.48
CA GLU A 91 14.94 16.89 -13.54
C GLU A 91 13.48 17.36 -13.50
N ASN A 92 12.58 16.47 -13.02
CA ASN A 92 11.14 16.71 -12.97
C ASN A 92 10.61 16.96 -11.55
N LEU A 93 11.50 17.14 -10.57
CA LEU A 93 11.06 17.51 -9.23
C LEU A 93 10.43 18.91 -9.28
N PRO A 94 9.18 19.07 -8.82
CA PRO A 94 8.61 20.40 -8.68
C PRO A 94 9.50 21.19 -7.71
N LYS A 95 9.99 22.35 -8.18
CA LYS A 95 10.76 23.26 -7.33
C LYS A 95 9.85 23.70 -6.19
N SER A 96 10.37 23.63 -4.96
CA SER A 96 9.65 23.93 -3.71
C SER A 96 8.99 25.30 -3.67
N ASP A 97 9.37 26.19 -4.58
CA ASP A 97 9.02 27.61 -4.56
C ASP A 97 7.93 27.98 -5.59
N VAL A 98 7.36 26.99 -6.28
CA VAL A 98 6.29 27.22 -7.26
C VAL A 98 4.96 26.80 -6.65
N GLU A 99 4.05 27.76 -6.52
CA GLU A 99 2.62 27.55 -6.20
C GLU A 99 2.11 26.28 -6.89
N GLY A 100 1.41 25.44 -6.11
CA GLY A 100 1.09 24.04 -6.43
C GLY A 100 0.56 23.77 -7.85
N PRO A 101 0.57 22.50 -8.28
CA PRO A 101 0.40 22.13 -9.68
C PRO A 101 -0.87 22.75 -10.28
N ARG A 102 -0.70 23.61 -11.28
CA ARG A 102 -1.81 24.09 -12.11
C ARG A 102 -2.45 22.86 -12.74
N VAL A 103 -3.71 22.66 -12.39
CA VAL A 103 -4.58 21.63 -12.93
C VAL A 103 -4.47 21.66 -14.46
N LEU A 104 -4.00 20.55 -15.05
CA LEU A 104 -4.06 20.36 -16.50
C LEU A 104 -5.51 20.03 -16.88
N THR A 105 -6.36 21.06 -16.93
CA THR A 105 -7.65 21.00 -17.62
C THR A 105 -7.46 21.56 -19.03
N GLY A 106 -7.48 20.66 -20.01
CA GLY A 106 -7.76 20.91 -21.42
C GLY A 106 -8.12 19.54 -22.00
N GLY A 107 -9.21 19.33 -22.74
CA GLY A 107 -9.91 20.20 -23.68
C GLY A 107 -10.17 19.34 -24.89
#